data_AF-A0A7W0XDJ5-F1
#
_entry.id   AF-A0A7W0XDJ5-F1
#
_cell.length_a   1.000
_cell.length_b   1.000
_cell.length_c   1.000
_cell.angle_alpha   90.00
_cell.angle_beta   90.00
_cell.angle_gamma   90.00
#
_symmetry.space_group_name_H-M   'P 1'
#
loop_
_entity.id
_entity.type
_entity.pdbx_description
1 polymer ?
#
loop_
_entity_poly.entity_id
_entity_poly.type
_entity_poly.pdbx_seq_one_letter_code
_entity_poly.pdbx_strand_id
1 'polypeptide(L)'
;MSRLQATVRVRLTAAYALLFCATVGVLLGASYWLLSRHFARTLSDAAASDAVRAVGLQYALAFAGTVILALAAGWVIAGRALAPIGRMTAFARRVSGERLDERIALEGPADELRELADTLDAMLDGLAESFGAQRRFVANAGHELRGPLTVIRTQAEVTLADPEASQEELRDMGEAVVEACRRTEALLEGLMALAR
;
A
#
# COMPACT_ATOMS: atom_id res chain seq x y z
N MET A 1 7.11 -12.39 -2.79
CA MET A 1 7.30 -11.00 -2.32
C MET A 1 8.49 -10.83 -1.38
N SER A 2 8.88 -11.85 -0.60
CA SER A 2 10.10 -11.87 0.23
C SER A 2 11.40 -11.58 -0.55
N ARG A 3 11.48 -12.00 -1.82
CA ARG A 3 12.68 -11.78 -2.65
C ARG A 3 12.96 -10.29 -2.90
N LEU A 4 11.95 -9.45 -3.12
CA LEU A 4 12.14 -8.02 -3.38
C LEU A 4 12.65 -7.27 -2.14
N GLN A 5 12.09 -7.56 -0.96
CA GLN A 5 12.56 -6.99 0.30
C GLN A 5 13.98 -7.46 0.64
N ALA A 6 14.28 -8.74 0.36
CA ALA A 6 15.64 -9.27 0.51
C ALA A 6 16.63 -8.53 -0.41
N THR A 7 16.27 -8.27 -1.66
CA THR A 7 17.14 -7.56 -2.62
C THR A 7 17.42 -6.12 -2.20
N VAL A 8 16.41 -5.37 -1.74
CA VAL A 8 16.62 -3.98 -1.30
C VAL A 8 17.41 -3.94 0.01
N ARG A 9 17.08 -4.80 0.99
CA ARG A 9 17.82 -4.87 2.26
C ARG A 9 19.30 -5.20 2.03
N VAL A 10 19.60 -6.16 1.17
CA VAL A 10 20.98 -6.53 0.81
C VAL A 10 21.69 -5.37 0.14
N ARG A 11 21.08 -4.71 -0.85
CA ARG A 11 21.69 -3.57 -1.55
C ARG A 11 21.99 -2.40 -0.62
N LEU A 12 21.04 -2.05 0.25
CA LEU A 12 21.19 -0.91 1.17
C LEU A 12 22.26 -1.22 2.23
N THR A 13 22.20 -2.41 2.83
CA THR A 13 23.22 -2.87 3.79
C THR A 13 24.60 -2.88 3.15
N ALA A 14 24.73 -3.44 1.95
CA ALA A 14 26.00 -3.51 1.24
C ALA A 14 26.55 -2.12 0.88
N ALA A 15 25.70 -1.20 0.39
CA ALA A 15 26.13 0.15 0.03
C ALA A 15 26.64 0.93 1.25
N TYR A 16 25.88 0.96 2.34
CA TYR A 16 26.28 1.68 3.56
C TYR A 16 27.45 1.00 4.28
N ALA A 17 27.48 -0.34 4.35
CA ALA A 17 28.61 -1.05 4.93
C ALA A 17 29.88 -0.84 4.11
N LEU A 18 29.81 -0.84 2.77
CA LEU A 18 30.97 -0.59 1.91
C LEU A 18 31.50 0.83 2.10
N LEU A 19 30.62 1.84 2.10
CA LEU A 19 31.02 3.23 2.34
C LEU A 19 31.70 3.37 3.70
N PHE A 20 31.08 2.85 4.76
CA PHE A 20 31.61 2.91 6.12
C PHE A 20 32.96 2.17 6.26
N CYS A 21 33.06 0.96 5.69
CA CYS A 21 34.30 0.18 5.71
C CYS A 21 35.41 0.85 4.90
N ALA A 22 35.09 1.51 3.78
CA ALA A 22 36.06 2.27 3.01
C ALA A 22 36.60 3.46 3.82
N THR A 23 35.72 4.22 4.49
CA THR A 23 36.13 5.34 5.35
C THR A 23 37.00 4.86 6.52
N VAL A 24 36.58 3.81 7.24
CA VAL A 24 37.36 3.27 8.35
C VAL A 24 38.66 2.64 7.87
N GLY A 25 38.66 1.94 6.74
CA GLY A 25 39.85 1.34 6.14
C GLY A 25 40.90 2.39 5.77
N VAL A 26 40.49 3.52 5.20
CA VAL A 26 41.39 4.65 4.90
C VAL A 26 41.97 5.24 6.19
N LEU A 27 41.16 5.46 7.23
CA LEU A 27 41.62 6.00 8.51
C LEU A 27 42.61 5.05 9.21
N LEU A 28 42.27 3.77 9.31
CA LEU A 28 43.14 2.76 9.91
C LEU A 28 44.43 2.58 9.08
N GLY A 29 44.34 2.57 7.75
CA GLY A 29 45.50 2.49 6.87
C GLY A 29 46.44 3.68 7.00
N ALA A 30 45.90 4.91 7.03
CA ALA A 30 46.69 6.11 7.25
C ALA A 30 47.36 6.13 8.63
N SER A 31 46.63 5.70 9.67
CA SER A 31 47.16 5.60 11.03
C SER A 31 48.27 4.54 11.13
N TYR A 32 48.08 3.36 10.54
CA TYR A 32 49.11 2.32 10.44
C TYR A 32 50.36 2.79 9.69
N TRP A 33 50.17 3.51 8.58
CA TRP A 33 51.27 4.05 7.77
C TRP A 33 52.08 5.10 8.56
N LEU A 34 51.41 5.98 9.29
CA LEU A 34 52.07 6.98 10.15
C LEU A 34 52.85 6.31 11.29
N LEU A 35 52.26 5.29 11.92
CA LEU A 35 52.89 4.61 13.05
C LEU A 35 54.09 3.77 12.63
N SER A 36 53.98 3.01 11.52
CA SER A 36 55.11 2.25 10.97
C SER A 36 56.26 3.16 10.55
N ARG A 37 55.96 4.32 9.95
CA ARG A 37 56.96 5.35 9.62
C ARG A 37 57.59 5.98 10.87
N HIS A 38 56.85 6.09 11.97
CA HIS A 38 57.39 6.58 13.24
C HIS A 38 58.36 5.57 13.85
N PHE A 39 57.96 4.28 13.96
CA PHE A 39 58.84 3.24 14.50
C PHE A 39 60.13 3.07 13.70
N ALA A 40 60.06 3.13 12.37
CA ALA A 40 61.24 3.05 11.51
C ALA A 40 62.25 4.20 11.72
N ARG A 41 61.82 5.33 12.29
CA ARG A 41 62.70 6.47 12.60
C ARG A 41 63.25 6.45 14.02
N THR A 42 62.58 5.75 14.94
CA THR A 42 62.82 5.88 16.38
C THR A 42 63.46 4.63 16.99
N LEU A 43 63.20 3.45 16.43
CA LEU A 43 63.67 2.16 16.94
C LEU A 43 64.81 1.59 16.09
N SER A 44 65.58 0.67 16.67
CA SER A 44 66.53 -0.16 15.91
C SER A 44 65.78 -1.12 14.98
N ASP A 45 66.38 -1.48 13.84
CA ASP A 45 65.73 -2.28 12.78
C ASP A 45 65.08 -3.58 13.30
N ALA A 46 65.75 -4.29 14.22
CA ALA A 46 65.22 -5.52 14.81
C ALA A 46 63.94 -5.24 15.63
N ALA A 47 63.96 -4.25 16.52
CA ALA A 47 62.82 -3.89 17.37
C ALA A 47 61.65 -3.28 16.56
N ALA A 48 61.96 -2.53 15.50
CA ALA A 48 60.95 -1.97 14.59
C ALA A 48 60.17 -3.08 13.86
N SER A 49 60.85 -4.13 13.41
CA SER A 49 60.21 -5.21 12.64
C SER A 49 59.18 -6.01 13.45
N ASP A 50 59.48 -6.31 14.72
CA ASP A 50 58.56 -7.01 15.62
C ASP A 50 57.37 -6.12 16.02
N ALA A 51 57.62 -4.84 16.29
CA ALA A 51 56.57 -3.87 16.61
C ALA A 51 55.59 -3.69 15.45
N VAL A 52 56.08 -3.56 14.22
CA VAL A 52 55.23 -3.40 13.01
C VAL A 52 54.36 -4.63 12.78
N ARG A 53 54.88 -5.86 12.99
CA ARG A 53 54.08 -7.10 12.86
C ARG A 53 52.96 -7.17 13.88
N ALA A 54 53.26 -6.87 15.16
CA ALA A 54 52.27 -6.90 16.22
C ALA A 54 51.14 -5.89 15.98
N VAL A 55 51.50 -4.66 15.62
CA VAL A 55 50.53 -3.61 15.29
C VAL A 55 49.73 -3.97 14.03
N GLY A 56 50.38 -4.54 13.00
CA GLY A 56 49.69 -4.97 11.78
C GLY A 56 48.57 -5.96 12.06
N LEU A 57 48.80 -6.95 12.94
CA LEU A 57 47.77 -7.90 13.37
C LEU A 57 46.63 -7.21 14.11
N GLN A 58 46.93 -6.28 15.02
CA GLN A 58 45.92 -5.52 15.76
C GLN A 58 45.02 -4.69 14.83
N TYR A 59 45.61 -4.01 13.84
CA TYR A 59 44.87 -3.23 12.85
C TYR A 59 44.03 -4.11 11.93
N ALA A 60 44.54 -5.28 11.52
CA ALA A 60 43.79 -6.25 10.74
C ALA A 60 42.56 -6.78 11.51
N LEU A 61 42.74 -7.13 12.79
CA LEU A 61 41.65 -7.57 13.66
C LEU A 61 40.62 -6.45 13.90
N ALA A 62 41.08 -5.22 14.13
CA ALA A 62 40.20 -4.06 14.31
C ALA A 62 39.37 -3.79 13.04
N PHE A 63 39.99 -3.87 11.86
CA PHE A 63 39.29 -3.71 10.58
C PHE A 63 38.27 -4.84 10.36
N ALA A 64 38.65 -6.10 10.58
CA ALA A 64 37.75 -7.24 10.45
C ALA A 64 36.55 -7.13 11.41
N GLY A 65 36.78 -6.76 12.68
CA GLY A 65 35.72 -6.52 13.65
C GLY A 65 34.77 -5.41 13.22
N THR A 66 35.31 -4.32 12.66
CA THR A 66 34.50 -3.20 12.16
C THR A 66 33.62 -3.61 10.97
N VAL A 67 34.16 -4.40 10.04
CA VAL A 67 33.38 -4.93 8.90
C VAL A 67 32.20 -5.76 9.38
N ILE A 68 32.43 -6.68 10.33
CA ILE A 68 31.38 -7.52 10.89
C ILE A 68 30.31 -6.66 11.57
N LEU A 69 30.72 -5.69 12.39
CA LEU A 69 29.81 -4.81 13.09
C LEU A 69 28.98 -3.95 12.13
N ALA A 70 29.60 -3.41 11.08
CA ALA A 70 28.93 -2.61 10.05
C ALA A 70 27.88 -3.43 9.29
N LEU A 71 28.20 -4.66 8.90
CA LEU A 71 27.25 -5.56 8.24
C LEU A 71 26.07 -5.92 9.15
N ALA A 72 26.35 -6.23 10.42
CA ALA A 72 25.31 -6.56 11.40
C ALA A 72 24.38 -5.36 11.65
N ALA A 73 24.95 -4.17 11.91
CA ALA A 73 24.18 -2.96 12.14
C ALA A 73 23.36 -2.56 10.91
N GLY A 74 23.97 -2.56 9.72
CA GLY A 74 23.30 -2.23 8.47
C GLY A 74 22.13 -3.17 8.18
N TRP A 75 22.29 -4.47 8.44
CA TRP A 75 21.22 -5.46 8.26
C TRP A 75 20.01 -5.21 9.18
N VAL A 76 20.28 -4.89 10.45
CA VAL A 76 19.23 -4.60 11.44
C VAL A 76 18.51 -3.30 11.11
N ILE A 77 19.25 -2.23 10.76
CA ILE A 77 18.68 -0.92 10.42
C ILE A 77 17.83 -1.03 9.15
N ALA A 78 18.37 -1.61 8.07
CA ALA A 78 17.63 -1.79 6.83
C ALA A 78 16.40 -2.69 7.02
N GLY A 79 16.51 -3.73 7.87
CA GLY A 79 15.37 -4.57 8.22
C GLY A 79 14.24 -3.80 8.91
N ARG A 80 14.57 -2.91 9.86
CA ARG A 80 13.57 -2.07 10.53
C ARG A 80 12.97 -1.00 9.62
N ALA A 81 13.80 -0.32 8.83
CA ALA A 81 13.34 0.73 7.91
C ALA A 81 12.39 0.20 6.82
N LEU A 82 12.60 -1.03 6.33
CA LEU A 82 11.77 -1.63 5.27
C LEU A 82 10.56 -2.44 5.80
N ALA A 83 10.48 -2.70 7.10
CA ALA A 83 9.38 -3.49 7.67
C ALA A 83 7.98 -2.86 7.42
N PRO A 84 7.78 -1.53 7.59
CA PRO A 84 6.50 -0.88 7.30
C PRO A 84 6.03 -1.08 5.85
N ILE A 85 6.95 -0.96 4.88
CA ILE A 85 6.64 -1.12 3.45
C ILE A 85 6.04 -2.51 3.18
N GLY A 86 6.55 -3.55 3.84
CA GLY A 86 6.00 -4.91 3.75
C GLY A 86 4.57 -5.00 4.26
N ARG A 87 4.27 -4.35 5.39
CA ARG A 87 2.93 -4.30 5.97
C ARG A 87 1.96 -3.58 5.03
N MET A 88 2.34 -2.41 4.53
CA MET A 88 1.53 -1.62 3.58
C MET A 88 1.27 -2.40 2.28
N THR A 89 2.29 -3.05 1.71
CA THR A 89 2.11 -3.84 0.49
C THR A 89 1.19 -5.05 0.73
N ALA A 90 1.34 -5.73 1.87
CA ALA A 90 0.47 -6.85 2.21
C ALA A 90 -0.97 -6.40 2.45
N PHE A 91 -1.15 -5.23 3.07
CA PHE A 91 -2.45 -4.60 3.25
C PHE A 91 -3.10 -4.25 1.91
N ALA A 92 -2.39 -3.53 1.03
CA ALA A 92 -2.88 -3.16 -0.30
C ALA A 92 -3.25 -4.38 -1.17
N ARG A 93 -2.61 -5.53 -0.96
CA ARG A 93 -2.98 -6.80 -1.64
C ARG A 93 -4.23 -7.46 -1.08
N ARG A 94 -4.59 -7.20 0.18
CA ARG A 94 -5.77 -7.77 0.84
C ARG A 94 -7.01 -6.89 0.65
N VAL A 95 -6.83 -5.58 0.57
CA VAL A 95 -7.91 -4.65 0.27
C VAL A 95 -8.34 -4.85 -1.18
N SER A 96 -9.51 -5.46 -1.34
CA SER A 96 -10.25 -5.57 -2.60
C SER A 96 -11.51 -4.68 -2.53
N GLY A 97 -12.19 -4.47 -3.66
CA GLY A 97 -13.33 -3.54 -3.76
C GLY A 97 -14.49 -3.76 -2.78
N GLU A 98 -14.54 -4.91 -2.09
CA GLU A 98 -15.54 -5.21 -1.07
C GLU A 98 -15.11 -4.83 0.36
N ARG A 99 -13.82 -4.62 0.62
CA ARG A 99 -13.26 -4.33 1.96
C ARG A 99 -12.51 -2.99 1.98
N LEU A 100 -13.20 -1.94 1.56
CA LEU A 100 -12.70 -0.56 1.54
C LEU A 100 -12.85 0.14 2.90
N ASP A 101 -13.30 -0.56 3.93
CA ASP A 101 -13.46 -0.09 5.31
C ASP A 101 -12.20 -0.30 6.17
N GLU A 102 -11.29 -1.19 5.76
CA GLU A 102 -10.01 -1.39 6.43
C GLU A 102 -9.03 -0.23 6.14
N ARG A 103 -8.18 0.12 7.11
CA ARG A 103 -7.13 1.15 6.96
C ARG A 103 -5.76 0.58 7.31
N ILE A 104 -4.71 1.14 6.71
CA ILE A 104 -3.32 0.80 7.03
C ILE A 104 -3.03 1.19 8.48
N ALA A 105 -3.46 2.38 8.90
CA ALA A 105 -3.30 2.91 10.25
C ALA A 105 -1.88 2.70 10.79
N LEU A 106 -0.88 3.17 10.05
CA LEU A 106 0.52 2.88 10.36
C LEU A 106 0.94 3.57 11.66
N GLU A 107 1.21 2.76 12.69
CA GLU A 107 1.78 3.24 13.94
C GLU A 107 3.27 3.56 13.80
N GLY A 108 3.70 4.66 14.41
CA GLY A 108 5.11 5.04 14.47
C GLY A 108 5.34 6.55 14.49
N PRO A 109 6.61 6.97 14.34
CA PRO A 109 6.99 8.38 14.18
C PRO A 109 6.29 9.02 12.98
N ALA A 110 6.17 10.35 12.99
CA ALA A 110 5.73 11.11 11.82
C ALA A 110 6.90 11.22 10.82
N ASP A 111 7.14 10.12 10.08
CA ASP A 111 8.11 10.02 9.00
C ASP A 111 7.42 9.91 7.63
N GLU A 112 8.21 9.86 6.56
CA GLU A 112 7.73 9.81 5.17
C GLU A 112 6.90 8.54 4.90
N LEU A 113 7.16 7.46 5.65
CA LEU A 113 6.38 6.22 5.50
C LEU A 113 5.01 6.34 6.14
N ARG A 114 4.90 7.03 7.28
CA ARG A 114 3.62 7.35 7.90
C ARG A 114 2.80 8.31 7.05
N GLU A 115 3.42 9.36 6.51
CA GLU A 115 2.74 10.28 5.58
C GLU A 115 2.18 9.56 4.34
N LEU A 116 2.95 8.61 3.78
CA LEU A 116 2.49 7.77 2.68
C LEU A 116 1.31 6.87 3.09
N ALA A 117 1.36 6.28 4.29
CA ALA A 117 0.27 5.46 4.82
C ALA A 117 -1.02 6.29 4.99
N ASP A 118 -0.92 7.47 5.58
CA ASP A 118 -2.04 8.38 5.79
C ASP A 118 -2.64 8.83 4.44
N THR A 119 -1.81 9.09 3.44
CA THR A 119 -2.25 9.44 2.08
C THR A 119 -3.01 8.29 1.41
N LEU A 120 -2.52 7.05 1.56
CA LEU A 120 -3.20 5.87 1.04
C LEU A 120 -4.54 5.63 1.75
N ASP A 121 -4.61 5.86 3.05
CA ASP A 121 -5.84 5.75 3.83
C ASP A 121 -6.88 6.79 3.38
N ALA A 122 -6.48 8.03 3.13
CA ALA A 122 -7.37 9.07 2.59
C ALA A 122 -7.88 8.71 1.16
N MET A 123 -7.04 8.10 0.33
CA MET A 123 -7.47 7.59 -0.97
C MET A 123 -8.51 6.47 -0.82
N LEU A 124 -8.34 5.59 0.16
CA LEU A 124 -9.30 4.52 0.47
C LEU A 124 -10.62 5.08 1.00
N ASP A 125 -10.59 6.16 1.80
CA ASP A 125 -11.80 6.87 2.24
C ASP A 125 -12.60 7.38 1.04
N GLY A 126 -11.95 8.07 0.10
CA GLY A 126 -12.62 8.58 -1.11
C GLY A 126 -13.20 7.47 -1.98
N LEU A 127 -12.49 6.34 -2.10
CA LEU A 127 -13.02 5.15 -2.80
C LEU A 127 -14.25 4.58 -2.07
N ALA A 128 -14.18 4.41 -0.75
CA ALA A 128 -15.28 3.87 0.05
C ALA A 128 -16.54 4.73 -0.07
N GLU A 129 -16.38 6.05 -0.06
CA GLU A 129 -17.46 7.01 -0.24
C GLU A 129 -18.09 6.88 -1.64
N SER A 130 -17.28 6.87 -2.70
CA SER A 130 -17.76 6.75 -4.09
C SER A 130 -18.51 5.43 -4.33
N PHE A 131 -17.93 4.30 -3.92
CA PHE A 131 -18.61 2.99 -4.03
C PHE A 131 -19.87 2.92 -3.15
N GLY A 132 -19.85 3.56 -1.97
CA GLY A 132 -21.02 3.68 -1.11
C GLY A 132 -22.15 4.47 -1.78
N ALA A 133 -21.83 5.58 -2.42
CA ALA A 133 -22.79 6.39 -3.18
C ALA A 133 -23.35 5.60 -4.37
N GLN A 134 -22.51 4.91 -5.15
CA GLN A 134 -22.94 4.07 -6.26
C GLN A 134 -23.89 2.95 -5.81
N ARG A 135 -23.59 2.25 -4.72
CA ARG A 135 -24.47 1.21 -4.16
C ARG A 135 -25.83 1.76 -3.74
N ARG A 136 -25.85 2.91 -3.05
CA ARG A 136 -27.11 3.58 -2.67
C ARG A 136 -27.91 4.01 -3.89
N PHE A 137 -27.25 4.54 -4.92
CA PHE A 137 -27.91 4.92 -6.17
C PHE A 137 -28.57 3.72 -6.86
N VAL A 138 -27.84 2.61 -7.03
CA VAL A 138 -28.39 1.38 -7.63
C VAL A 138 -29.54 0.80 -6.80
N ALA A 139 -29.40 0.78 -5.47
CA ALA A 139 -30.45 0.30 -4.58
C ALA A 139 -31.72 1.15 -4.68
N ASN A 140 -31.58 2.49 -4.61
CA ASN A 140 -32.70 3.41 -4.72
C ASN A 140 -33.37 3.31 -6.10
N ALA A 141 -32.60 3.28 -7.19
CA ALA A 141 -33.12 3.06 -8.54
C ALA A 141 -33.93 1.76 -8.63
N GLY A 142 -33.40 0.66 -8.08
CA GLY A 142 -34.11 -0.63 -8.05
C GLY A 142 -35.42 -0.57 -7.26
N HIS A 143 -35.46 0.15 -6.14
CA HIS A 143 -36.68 0.33 -5.35
C HIS A 143 -37.74 1.18 -6.08
N GLU A 144 -37.34 2.32 -6.64
CA GLU A 144 -38.23 3.23 -7.39
C GLU A 144 -38.79 2.56 -8.64
N LEU A 145 -38.03 1.69 -9.32
CA LEU A 145 -38.50 0.93 -10.48
C LEU A 145 -39.44 -0.24 -10.11
N ARG A 146 -39.34 -0.79 -8.90
CA ARG A 146 -40.17 -1.91 -8.47
C ARG A 146 -41.64 -1.52 -8.28
N GLY A 147 -41.88 -0.29 -7.81
CA GLY A 147 -43.22 0.28 -7.66
C GLY A 147 -44.05 0.25 -8.94
N PRO A 148 -43.65 0.93 -10.02
CA PRO A 148 -44.39 0.96 -11.27
C PRO A 148 -44.49 -0.43 -11.92
N LEU A 149 -43.45 -1.28 -11.84
CA LEU A 149 -43.54 -2.67 -12.31
C LEU A 149 -44.60 -3.49 -11.56
N THR A 150 -44.81 -3.22 -10.28
CA THR A 150 -45.88 -3.86 -9.49
C THR A 150 -47.24 -3.35 -9.96
N VAL A 151 -47.39 -2.04 -10.19
CA VAL A 151 -48.65 -1.46 -10.70
C VAL A 151 -49.01 -2.05 -12.07
N ILE A 152 -48.06 -2.08 -13.01
CA ILE A 152 -48.27 -2.66 -14.35
C ILE A 152 -48.74 -4.11 -14.24
N ARG A 153 -48.03 -4.92 -13.44
CA ARG A 153 -48.36 -6.32 -13.25
C ARG A 153 -49.74 -6.50 -12.60
N THR A 154 -50.04 -5.77 -11.53
CA THR A 154 -51.31 -5.89 -10.82
C THR A 154 -52.50 -5.46 -11.70
N GLN A 155 -52.38 -4.38 -12.46
CA GLN A 155 -53.46 -3.95 -13.38
C GLN A 155 -53.74 -5.02 -14.44
N ALA A 156 -52.67 -5.59 -15.02
CA ALA A 156 -52.81 -6.68 -15.99
C ALA A 156 -53.41 -7.95 -15.37
N GLU A 157 -52.88 -8.40 -14.23
CA GLU A 157 -53.33 -9.63 -13.56
C GLU A 157 -54.79 -9.54 -13.11
N VAL A 158 -55.21 -8.43 -12.51
CA VAL A 158 -56.58 -8.25 -12.01
C VAL A 158 -57.59 -8.24 -13.17
N THR A 159 -57.31 -7.45 -14.21
CA THR A 159 -58.24 -7.30 -15.35
C THR A 159 -58.30 -8.58 -16.18
N LEU A 160 -57.18 -9.26 -16.40
CA LEU A 160 -57.14 -10.52 -17.16
C LEU A 160 -57.69 -11.73 -16.36
N ALA A 161 -57.77 -11.63 -15.03
CA ALA A 161 -58.37 -12.67 -14.20
C ALA A 161 -59.90 -12.68 -14.25
N ASP A 162 -60.54 -11.58 -14.69
CA ASP A 162 -61.98 -11.50 -14.87
C ASP A 162 -62.37 -11.92 -16.30
N PRO A 163 -63.01 -13.09 -16.49
CA PRO A 163 -63.42 -13.55 -17.82
C PRO A 163 -64.62 -12.78 -18.40
N GLU A 164 -65.32 -11.97 -17.61
CA GLU A 164 -66.40 -11.09 -18.07
C GLU A 164 -65.98 -9.62 -18.18
N ALA A 165 -64.68 -9.33 -18.05
CA ALA A 165 -64.15 -7.97 -18.16
C ALA A 165 -64.68 -7.24 -19.40
N SER A 166 -65.26 -6.06 -19.16
CA SER A 166 -65.83 -5.21 -20.20
C SER A 166 -64.74 -4.58 -21.07
N GLN A 167 -65.12 -4.08 -22.26
CA GLN A 167 -64.19 -3.31 -23.08
C GLN A 167 -63.71 -2.02 -22.39
N GLU A 168 -64.51 -1.46 -21.49
CA GLU A 168 -64.15 -0.28 -20.71
C GLU A 168 -63.03 -0.62 -19.70
N GLU A 169 -63.18 -1.70 -18.93
CA GLU A 169 -62.16 -2.16 -17.97
C GLU A 169 -60.83 -2.55 -18.65
N LEU A 170 -60.90 -3.20 -19.82
CA LEU A 170 -59.70 -3.48 -20.62
C LEU A 170 -59.01 -2.21 -21.12
N ARG A 171 -59.78 -1.16 -21.42
CA ARG A 171 -59.25 0.14 -21.83
C ARG A 171 -58.60 0.86 -20.66
N ASP A 172 -59.26 0.89 -19.51
CA ASP A 172 -58.77 1.47 -18.27
C ASP A 172 -57.46 0.82 -17.81
N MET A 173 -57.38 -0.52 -17.89
CA MET A 173 -56.14 -1.27 -17.66
C MET A 173 -55.02 -0.79 -18.60
N GLY A 174 -55.31 -0.68 -19.91
CA GLY A 174 -54.34 -0.22 -20.90
C GLY A 174 -53.84 1.20 -20.62
N GLU A 175 -54.75 2.11 -20.26
CA GLU A 175 -54.41 3.48 -19.88
C GLU A 175 -53.56 3.54 -18.60
N ALA A 176 -53.90 2.75 -17.58
CA ALA A 176 -53.13 2.65 -16.35
C ALA A 176 -51.72 2.10 -16.57
N VAL A 177 -51.57 1.09 -17.44
CA VAL A 177 -50.27 0.52 -17.82
C VAL A 177 -49.42 1.56 -18.57
N VAL A 178 -50.01 2.27 -19.55
CA VAL A 178 -49.30 3.31 -20.31
C VAL A 178 -48.82 4.43 -19.39
N GLU A 179 -49.66 4.87 -18.45
CA GLU A 179 -49.29 5.89 -17.47
C GLU A 179 -48.14 5.43 -16.55
N ALA A 180 -48.17 4.18 -16.09
CA ALA A 180 -47.09 3.61 -15.29
C ALA A 180 -45.76 3.49 -16.08
N CYS A 181 -45.84 3.14 -17.38
CA CYS A 181 -44.68 3.15 -18.27
C CYS A 181 -44.08 4.56 -18.41
N ARG A 182 -44.92 5.58 -18.65
CA ARG A 182 -44.47 7.00 -18.74
C ARG A 182 -43.77 7.48 -17.48
N ARG A 183 -44.28 7.12 -16.30
CA ARG A 183 -43.60 7.45 -15.03
C ARG A 183 -42.25 6.76 -14.91
N THR A 184 -42.17 5.50 -15.36
CA THR A 184 -40.91 4.74 -15.35
C THR A 184 -39.88 5.36 -16.28
N GLU A 185 -40.28 5.79 -17.48
CA GLU A 185 -39.43 6.52 -18.42
C GLU A 185 -38.90 7.83 -17.80
N ALA A 186 -39.76 8.63 -17.17
CA ALA A 186 -39.34 9.85 -16.49
C ALA A 186 -38.35 9.60 -15.35
N LEU A 187 -38.54 8.53 -14.57
CA LEU A 187 -37.59 8.11 -13.54
C LEU A 187 -36.24 7.70 -14.15
N LEU A 188 -36.25 6.92 -15.23
CA LEU A 188 -35.04 6.52 -15.96
C LEU A 188 -34.27 7.72 -16.50
N GLU A 189 -34.96 8.69 -17.08
CA GLU A 189 -34.34 9.95 -17.54
C GLU A 189 -33.69 10.71 -16.39
N GLY A 190 -34.37 10.81 -15.24
CA GLY A 190 -33.83 11.43 -14.03
C GLY A 190 -32.58 10.71 -13.51
N LEU A 191 -32.59 9.37 -13.48
CA LEU A 191 -31.44 8.57 -13.08
C LEU A 191 -30.25 8.74 -14.04
N MET A 192 -30.51 8.76 -15.35
CA MET A 192 -29.49 8.95 -16.40
C MET A 192 -28.89 10.36 -16.39
N ALA A 193 -29.63 11.37 -15.94
CA ALA A 193 -29.12 12.72 -15.74
C ALA A 193 -28.18 12.80 -14.52
N LEU A 194 -28.48 12.05 -13.46
CA LEU A 194 -27.66 12.02 -12.23
C LEU A 194 -26.38 11.18 -12.37
N ALA A 195 -26.38 10.21 -13.28
CA ALA A 195 -25.25 9.32 -13.54
C ALA A 195 -24.20 9.89 -14.51
N ARG A 196 -24.39 11.14 -14.99
CA ARG A 196 -23.56 11.80 -16.00
C ARG A 196 -22.65 12.86 -15.38
#